data_AF-A0A960RP58-F1
#
_entry.id   AF-A0A960RP58-F1
#
_cell.length_a   1.000
_cell.length_b   1.000
_cell.length_c   1.000
_cell.angle_alpha   90.00
_cell.angle_beta   90.00
_cell.angle_gamma   90.00
#
_symmetry.space_group_name_H-M   'P 1'
#
loop_
_entity.id
_entity.type
_entity.pdbx_description
1 polymer ?
#
loop_
_entity_poly.entity_id
_entity_poly.type
_entity_poly.pdbx_seq_one_letter_code
_entity_poly.pdbx_strand_id
1 'polypeptide(L)'
;MGGDTPALDLAKAIAKLFDGQDLPFTLALLGTPTTIKHFAAIENLNAELIPVEDVIELDEDPLAAVRSKKGASTSVGMQLLKKKRIDAFVSIGNTGALLISSKLHLEPLKRFSRPALLALMPTQKKPMAVLDVGANISSSPDHLLHFAKMG
;
A
#
# COMPACT_ATOMS: atom_id res chain seq x y z
N MET A 1 -9.59 -0.18 2.72
CA MET A 1 -10.23 0.86 3.55
C MET A 1 -10.00 2.26 3.03
N GLY A 2 -8.79 2.66 2.62
CA GLY A 2 -8.51 4.09 2.38
C GLY A 2 -8.83 4.68 0.99
N GLY A 3 -9.51 3.98 0.08
CA GLY A 3 -9.73 4.47 -1.29
C GLY A 3 -11.21 4.72 -1.62
N ASP A 4 -11.49 5.33 -2.77
CA ASP A 4 -12.86 5.68 -3.21
C ASP A 4 -13.78 4.47 -3.41
N THR A 5 -13.20 3.30 -3.65
CA THR A 5 -13.95 2.05 -3.76
C THR A 5 -14.28 1.51 -2.37
N PRO A 6 -15.56 1.18 -2.08
CA PRO A 6 -15.93 0.56 -0.82
C PRO A 6 -15.10 -0.70 -0.56
N ALA A 7 -14.61 -0.84 0.68
CA ALA A 7 -13.72 -1.95 1.02
C ALA A 7 -14.34 -3.33 0.78
N LEU A 8 -15.67 -3.44 0.99
CA LEU A 8 -16.40 -4.68 0.73
C LEU A 8 -16.38 -5.06 -0.76
N ASP A 9 -16.51 -4.09 -1.67
CA ASP A 9 -16.51 -4.36 -3.11
C ASP A 9 -15.13 -4.81 -3.58
N LEU A 10 -14.07 -4.19 -3.05
CA LEU A 10 -12.70 -4.64 -3.30
C LEU A 10 -12.48 -6.09 -2.80
N ALA A 11 -12.95 -6.42 -1.60
CA ALA A 11 -12.81 -7.77 -1.05
C ALA A 11 -13.59 -8.82 -1.85
N LYS A 12 -14.80 -8.49 -2.33
CA LYS A 12 -15.56 -9.36 -3.24
C LYS A 12 -14.85 -9.56 -4.58
N ALA A 13 -14.26 -8.50 -5.13
CA ALA A 13 -13.47 -8.58 -6.35
C ALA A 13 -12.23 -9.47 -6.17
N ILE A 14 -11.54 -9.36 -5.04
CA ILE A 14 -10.40 -10.23 -4.69
C ILE A 14 -10.85 -11.69 -4.57
N ALA A 15 -11.92 -11.97 -3.82
CA ALA A 15 -12.46 -13.32 -3.68
C ALA A 15 -12.80 -13.94 -5.05
N LYS A 16 -13.51 -13.19 -5.90
CA LYS A 16 -13.86 -13.62 -7.26
C LYS A 16 -12.63 -13.82 -8.16
N LEU A 17 -11.65 -12.92 -8.08
CA LEU A 17 -10.46 -12.97 -8.93
C LEU A 17 -9.63 -14.22 -8.67
N PHE A 18 -9.57 -14.69 -7.43
CA PHE A 18 -8.74 -15.80 -7.01
C PHE A 18 -9.51 -17.08 -6.67
N ASP A 19 -10.82 -17.11 -6.91
CA ASP A 19 -11.65 -18.28 -6.66
C ASP A 19 -11.14 -19.49 -7.44
N GLY A 20 -10.93 -20.61 -6.74
CA GLY A 20 -10.40 -21.85 -7.30
C GLY A 20 -8.95 -21.79 -7.82
N GLN A 21 -8.18 -20.73 -7.54
CA GLN A 21 -6.78 -20.63 -7.94
C GLN A 21 -5.83 -21.06 -6.82
N ASP A 22 -4.77 -21.77 -7.21
CA ASP A 22 -3.64 -22.05 -6.32
C ASP A 22 -2.68 -20.86 -6.37
N LEU A 23 -2.66 -20.08 -5.29
CA LEU A 23 -1.86 -18.85 -5.21
C LEU A 23 -0.49 -19.13 -4.62
N PRO A 24 0.60 -18.60 -5.20
CA PRO A 24 1.95 -18.73 -4.64
C PRO A 24 2.17 -17.81 -3.42
N PHE A 25 1.12 -17.18 -2.91
CA PHE A 25 1.14 -16.25 -1.78
C PHE A 25 -0.16 -16.37 -0.97
N THR A 26 -0.11 -15.92 0.29
CA THR A 26 -1.28 -15.77 1.14
C THR A 26 -1.76 -14.33 1.18
N LEU A 27 -3.06 -14.13 1.31
CA LEU A 27 -3.65 -12.80 1.44
C LEU A 27 -3.89 -12.46 2.91
N ALA A 28 -3.64 -11.20 3.27
CA ALA A 28 -4.03 -10.62 4.55
C ALA A 28 -4.80 -9.32 4.29
N LEU A 29 -6.01 -9.21 4.84
CA LEU A 29 -6.87 -8.03 4.71
C LEU A 29 -6.97 -7.29 6.03
N LEU A 30 -6.56 -6.02 6.02
CA LEU A 30 -6.65 -5.13 7.18
C LEU A 30 -7.97 -4.36 7.14
N GLY A 31 -8.69 -4.35 8.25
CA GLY A 31 -9.99 -3.66 8.34
C GLY A 31 -10.36 -3.29 9.77
N THR A 32 -11.23 -2.28 9.91
CA THR A 32 -11.83 -1.96 11.21
C THR A 32 -12.75 -3.11 11.65
N PRO A 33 -13.17 -3.18 12.93
CA PRO A 33 -14.07 -4.25 13.39
C PRO A 33 -15.34 -4.39 12.53
N THR A 34 -15.89 -3.28 12.04
CA THR A 34 -17.03 -3.27 11.13
C THR A 34 -16.68 -3.90 9.78
N THR A 35 -15.55 -3.51 9.19
CA THR A 35 -15.11 -4.06 7.90
C THR A 35 -14.76 -5.53 7.98
N ILE A 36 -14.11 -5.97 9.06
CA ILE A 36 -13.74 -7.38 9.25
C ILE A 36 -14.99 -8.27 9.29
N LYS A 37 -16.07 -7.81 9.95
CA LYS A 37 -17.36 -8.52 9.91
C LYS A 37 -17.89 -8.68 8.49
N HIS A 38 -17.78 -7.63 7.67
CA HIS A 38 -18.20 -7.69 6.27
C HIS A 38 -17.31 -8.63 5.45
N PHE A 39 -15.99 -8.62 5.65
CA PHE A 39 -15.07 -9.53 4.97
C PHE A 39 -15.35 -10.99 5.34
N ALA A 40 -15.59 -11.28 6.61
CA ALA A 40 -15.89 -12.62 7.10
C ALA A 40 -17.20 -13.20 6.53
N ALA A 41 -18.10 -12.35 6.03
CA ALA A 41 -19.34 -12.77 5.38
C ALA A 41 -19.18 -13.07 3.87
N ILE A 42 -18.00 -12.88 3.29
CA ILE A 42 -17.73 -13.15 1.87
C ILE A 42 -17.38 -14.63 1.72
N GLU A 43 -18.20 -15.36 0.98
CA GLU A 43 -17.93 -16.75 0.61
C GLU A 43 -16.65 -16.85 -0.24
N ASN A 44 -15.89 -17.93 -0.06
CA ASN A 44 -14.64 -18.24 -0.76
C ASN A 44 -13.52 -17.19 -0.61
N LEU A 45 -13.61 -16.28 0.36
CA LEU A 45 -12.50 -15.37 0.67
C LEU A 45 -11.44 -16.08 1.51
N ASN A 46 -10.41 -16.60 0.84
CA ASN A 46 -9.24 -17.19 1.50
C ASN A 46 -8.21 -16.12 1.87
N ALA A 47 -8.41 -15.43 3.00
CA ALA A 47 -7.49 -14.41 3.51
C ALA A 47 -7.45 -14.37 5.04
N GLU A 48 -6.29 -14.06 5.61
CA GLU A 48 -6.16 -13.69 7.03
C GLU A 48 -6.82 -12.32 7.26
N LEU A 49 -7.73 -12.24 8.22
CA LEU A 49 -8.42 -10.99 8.55
C LEU A 49 -7.73 -10.33 9.76
N ILE A 50 -7.10 -9.18 9.54
CA ILE A 50 -6.33 -8.46 10.55
C ILE A 50 -7.11 -7.21 11.00
N PRO A 51 -7.63 -7.18 12.24
CA PRO A 51 -8.34 -6.02 12.74
C PRO A 51 -7.38 -4.84 12.97
N VAL A 52 -7.87 -3.64 12.68
CA VAL A 52 -7.20 -2.37 12.96
C VAL A 52 -8.16 -1.40 13.64
N GLU A 53 -7.62 -0.39 14.31
CA GLU A 53 -8.44 0.55 15.09
C GLU A 53 -8.99 1.68 14.23
N ASP A 54 -8.26 2.07 13.18
CA ASP A 54 -8.53 3.30 12.44
C ASP A 54 -8.22 3.19 10.94
N VAL A 55 -8.56 4.23 10.20
CA VAL A 55 -8.28 4.44 8.78
C VAL A 55 -7.80 5.89 8.60
N ILE A 56 -6.86 6.10 7.69
CA ILE A 56 -6.50 7.45 7.22
C ILE A 56 -7.36 7.73 6.01
N GLU A 57 -8.23 8.73 6.12
CA GLU A 57 -9.12 9.15 5.04
C GLU A 57 -8.36 9.91 3.94
N LEU A 58 -8.97 10.03 2.77
CA LEU A 58 -8.31 10.59 1.58
C LEU A 58 -8.04 12.09 1.68
N ASP A 59 -8.88 12.83 2.42
CA ASP A 59 -8.84 14.27 2.59
C ASP A 59 -8.00 14.73 3.81
N GLU A 60 -7.51 13.78 4.61
CA GLU A 60 -6.65 14.10 5.76
C GLU A 60 -5.25 14.58 5.34
N ASP A 61 -4.68 15.50 6.12
CA ASP A 61 -3.26 15.84 6.01
C ASP A 61 -2.40 14.58 6.25
N PRO A 62 -1.59 14.15 5.26
CA PRO A 62 -0.86 12.89 5.35
C PRO A 62 0.08 12.78 6.54
N LEU A 63 0.77 13.87 6.89
CA LEU A 63 1.78 13.85 7.94
C LEU A 63 1.15 13.84 9.33
N ALA A 64 0.12 14.67 9.53
CA ALA A 64 -0.64 14.72 10.77
C ALA A 64 -1.32 13.36 11.03
N ALA A 65 -2.01 12.81 10.03
CA ALA A 65 -2.75 11.56 10.14
C ALA A 65 -1.85 10.37 10.49
N VAL A 66 -0.71 10.20 9.82
CA VAL A 66 0.22 9.10 10.12
C VAL A 66 0.79 9.21 11.54
N ARG A 67 1.01 10.43 12.06
CA ARG A 67 1.55 10.65 13.40
C ARG A 67 0.51 10.40 14.50
N SER A 68 -0.74 10.80 14.30
CA SER A 68 -1.82 10.65 15.27
C SER A 68 -2.43 9.25 15.24
N LYS A 69 -2.73 8.70 14.05
CA LYS A 69 -3.44 7.44 13.84
C LYS A 69 -2.50 6.24 13.71
N LYS A 70 -1.78 5.93 14.79
CA LYS A 70 -0.84 4.78 14.82
C LYS A 70 -1.52 3.43 14.62
N GLY A 71 -2.79 3.31 15.00
CA GLY A 71 -3.64 2.13 14.81
C GLY A 71 -4.33 2.07 13.44
N ALA A 72 -4.04 2.99 12.51
CA ALA A 72 -4.65 2.97 11.19
C ALA A 72 -4.14 1.82 10.31
N SER A 73 -4.99 1.30 9.42
CA SER A 73 -4.63 0.23 8.47
C SER A 73 -3.29 0.42 7.75
N THR A 74 -3.01 1.62 7.24
CA THR A 74 -1.72 1.96 6.60
C THR A 74 -0.53 1.84 7.57
N SER A 75 -0.67 2.37 8.78
CA SER A 75 0.37 2.35 9.82
C SER A 75 0.62 0.93 10.33
N VAL A 76 -0.45 0.18 10.61
CA VAL A 76 -0.37 -1.22 11.04
C VAL A 76 0.26 -2.09 9.94
N GLY A 77 -0.14 -1.92 8.68
CA GLY A 77 0.44 -2.63 7.54
C GLY A 77 1.95 -2.42 7.43
N MET A 78 2.42 -1.18 7.55
CA MET A 78 3.86 -0.88 7.54
C MET A 78 4.59 -1.50 8.75
N GLN A 79 3.97 -1.54 9.93
CA GLN A 79 4.54 -2.21 11.10
C GLN A 79 4.64 -3.72 10.92
N LEU A 80 3.65 -4.35 10.27
CA LEU A 80 3.68 -5.78 9.94
C LEU A 80 4.81 -6.09 8.95
N LEU A 81 5.00 -5.26 7.92
CA LEU A 81 6.14 -5.35 7.00
C LEU A 81 7.47 -5.26 7.76
N LYS A 82 7.62 -4.24 8.62
CA LYS A 82 8.83 -4.06 9.44
C LYS A 82 9.13 -5.27 10.31
N LYS A 83 8.09 -5.87 10.89
CA LYS A 83 8.17 -7.08 11.74
C LYS A 83 8.27 -8.37 10.93
N LYS A 84 8.35 -8.30 9.59
CA LYS A 84 8.37 -9.45 8.68
C LYS A 84 7.21 -10.42 8.90
N ARG A 85 6.03 -9.88 9.22
CA ARG A 85 4.79 -10.64 9.35
C ARG A 85 4.03 -10.75 8.01
N ILE A 86 4.35 -9.86 7.08
CA ILE A 86 3.92 -9.87 5.68
C ILE A 86 5.13 -9.48 4.83
N ASP A 87 5.13 -9.88 3.56
CA ASP A 87 6.22 -9.61 2.62
C ASP A 87 5.97 -8.39 1.72
N ALA A 88 4.69 -8.06 1.49
CA ALA A 88 4.26 -6.93 0.69
C ALA A 88 3.01 -6.27 1.31
N PHE A 89 2.83 -4.98 1.02
CA PHE A 89 1.63 -4.24 1.43
C PHE A 89 1.11 -3.41 0.25
N VAL A 90 -0.19 -3.50 0.01
CA VAL A 90 -0.88 -2.78 -1.06
C VAL A 90 -1.96 -1.90 -0.44
N SER A 91 -2.02 -0.64 -0.85
CA SER A 91 -3.06 0.30 -0.43
C SER A 91 -3.54 1.10 -1.62
N ILE A 92 -4.85 1.30 -1.68
CA ILE A 92 -5.53 2.18 -2.63
C ILE A 92 -5.91 3.52 -2.00
N GLY A 93 -5.33 3.85 -0.84
CA GLY A 93 -5.67 5.06 -0.10
C GLY A 93 -4.72 6.22 -0.26
N ASN A 94 -4.71 7.12 0.72
CA ASN A 94 -3.92 8.35 0.69
C ASN A 94 -2.43 8.05 0.39
N THR A 95 -2.00 8.42 -0.82
CA THR A 95 -0.66 8.10 -1.34
C THR A 95 0.43 8.78 -0.51
N GLY A 96 0.19 10.03 -0.08
CA GLY A 96 1.10 10.76 0.80
C GLY A 96 1.28 10.03 2.14
N ALA A 97 0.19 9.54 2.74
CA ALA A 97 0.22 8.83 4.00
C ALA A 97 0.96 7.50 3.88
N LEU A 98 0.76 6.78 2.76
CA LEU A 98 1.51 5.55 2.47
C LEU A 98 3.02 5.84 2.35
N LEU A 99 3.40 6.87 1.59
CA LEU A 99 4.80 7.25 1.42
C LEU A 99 5.44 7.67 2.75
N ILE A 100 4.77 8.53 3.53
CA ILE A 100 5.27 8.97 4.84
C ILE A 100 5.37 7.79 5.81
N SER A 101 4.35 6.95 5.88
CA SER A 101 4.35 5.77 6.76
C SER A 101 5.46 4.79 6.39
N SER A 102 5.72 4.58 5.09
CA SER A 102 6.85 3.75 4.64
C SER A 102 8.19 4.31 5.09
N LYS A 103 8.43 5.62 4.94
CA LYS A 103 9.66 6.30 5.37
C LYS A 103 9.87 6.26 6.89
N LEU A 104 8.78 6.26 7.67
CA LEU A 104 8.85 6.21 9.13
C LEU A 104 9.12 4.80 9.68
N HIS A 105 8.61 3.76 9.02
CA HIS A 105 8.67 2.40 9.54
C HIS A 105 9.77 1.56 8.90
N LEU A 106 10.03 1.74 7.60
CA LEU A 106 10.91 0.92 6.81
C LEU A 106 12.26 1.61 6.58
N GLU A 107 13.31 0.81 6.47
CA GLU A 107 14.63 1.29 6.08
C GLU A 107 14.78 1.22 4.56
N PRO A 108 15.38 2.23 3.93
CA PRO A 108 15.63 2.20 2.51
C PRO A 108 16.71 1.16 2.18
N LEU A 109 16.69 0.66 0.95
CA LEU A 109 17.73 -0.23 0.45
C LEU A 109 19.10 0.46 0.51
N LYS A 110 20.14 -0.31 0.84
CA LYS A 110 21.52 0.20 0.93
C LYS A 110 21.90 0.89 -0.39
N ARG A 111 22.41 2.13 -0.29
CA ARG A 111 22.77 3.04 -1.41
C ARG A 111 21.61 3.83 -2.01
N PHE A 112 20.35 3.52 -1.70
CA PHE A 112 19.20 4.33 -2.12
C PHE A 112 18.80 5.25 -0.97
N SER A 113 18.96 6.55 -1.13
CA SER A 113 18.69 7.53 -0.07
C SER A 113 17.21 7.93 0.03
N ARG A 114 16.43 7.74 -1.05
CA ARG A 114 15.03 8.15 -1.15
C ARG A 114 14.21 7.16 -1.98
N PRO A 115 12.95 6.88 -1.59
CA PRO A 115 12.01 6.17 -2.46
C PRO A 115 11.57 7.07 -3.62
N ALA A 116 11.07 6.44 -4.69
CA ALA A 116 10.44 7.10 -5.83
C ALA A 116 9.08 6.45 -6.10
N LEU A 117 8.11 7.21 -6.61
CA LEU A 117 6.88 6.64 -7.15
C LEU A 117 7.12 6.24 -8.61
N LEU A 118 6.83 4.98 -8.91
CA LEU A 118 6.86 4.43 -10.26
C LEU A 118 5.46 4.43 -10.84
N ALA A 119 5.28 5.05 -12.00
CA ALA A 119 4.08 4.88 -12.82
C ALA A 119 4.44 4.19 -14.14
N LEU A 120 3.61 3.24 -14.56
CA LEU A 120 3.68 2.66 -15.90
C LEU A 120 2.77 3.45 -16.83
N MET A 121 3.39 4.15 -17.79
CA MET A 121 2.68 4.90 -18.82
C MET A 121 2.55 4.06 -20.10
N PRO A 122 1.35 3.96 -20.68
CA PRO A 122 1.19 3.30 -21.98
C PRO A 122 1.88 4.12 -23.08
N THR A 123 2.44 3.43 -24.07
CA THR A 123 2.95 4.06 -25.31
C THR A 123 2.52 3.23 -26.52
N GLN A 124 2.70 3.74 -27.73
CA GLN A 124 2.36 3.00 -28.96
C GLN A 124 3.12 1.68 -29.13
N LYS A 125 4.31 1.53 -28.51
CA LYS A 125 5.15 0.35 -28.67
C LYS A 125 5.19 -0.52 -27.43
N LYS A 126 5.69 0.03 -26.33
CA LYS A 126 5.85 -0.68 -25.05
C LYS A 126 5.55 0.24 -23.87
N PRO A 127 5.01 -0.28 -22.76
CA PRO A 127 4.87 0.52 -21.54
C PRO A 127 6.21 1.15 -21.13
N MET A 128 6.14 2.37 -20.62
CA MET A 128 7.29 3.13 -20.12
C MET A 128 7.15 3.31 -18.61
N ALA A 129 8.18 2.96 -17.85
CA ALA A 129 8.26 3.30 -16.44
C ALA A 129 8.71 4.77 -16.29
N VAL A 130 7.98 5.53 -15.48
CA VAL A 130 8.32 6.90 -15.12
C VAL A 130 8.58 6.96 -13.62
N LEU A 131 9.77 7.44 -13.26
CA LEU A 131 10.25 7.66 -11.90
C LEU A 131 10.97 9.01 -11.86
N ASP A 132 10.71 9.92 -10.92
CA ASP A 132 9.71 9.92 -9.86
C ASP A 132 8.48 10.74 -10.27
N VAL A 133 7.26 10.24 -10.02
CA VAL A 133 6.00 10.96 -10.34
C VAL A 133 5.37 11.72 -9.18
N GLY A 134 6.03 11.78 -8.01
CA GLY A 134 5.54 12.62 -6.92
C GLY A 134 5.97 12.26 -5.50
N ALA A 135 6.91 11.33 -5.30
CA ALA A 135 7.43 11.05 -3.96
C ALA A 135 8.33 12.17 -3.42
N ASN A 136 8.95 12.94 -4.32
CA ASN A 136 9.93 13.96 -3.99
C ASN A 136 9.61 15.26 -4.72
N ILE A 137 9.63 16.39 -3.99
CA ILE A 137 9.43 17.74 -4.55
C ILE A 137 10.65 18.17 -5.39
N SER A 138 11.85 17.74 -4.99
CA SER A 138 13.10 18.02 -5.70
C SER A 138 14.05 16.83 -5.65
N SER A 139 14.84 16.68 -6.71
CA SER A 139 15.79 15.57 -6.89
C SER A 139 17.15 16.10 -7.32
N SER A 140 18.21 15.64 -6.66
CA SER A 140 19.59 15.92 -7.08
C SER A 140 19.98 15.00 -8.25
N PRO A 141 21.09 15.29 -8.96
CA PRO A 141 21.61 14.38 -9.99
C PRO A 141 21.82 12.94 -9.50
N ASP A 142 22.31 12.76 -8.27
CA ASP A 142 22.49 11.43 -7.67
C ASP A 142 21.16 10.71 -7.44
N HIS A 143 20.09 11.42 -7.05
CA HIS A 143 18.76 10.83 -6.93
C HIS A 143 18.26 10.34 -8.29
N LEU A 144 18.44 11.12 -9.35
CA LEU A 144 18.03 10.73 -10.71
C LEU A 144 18.80 9.49 -11.19
N LEU A 145 20.10 9.42 -10.91
CA LEU A 145 20.91 8.23 -11.20
C LEU A 145 20.41 6.99 -10.43
N HIS A 146 20.01 7.15 -9.17
CA HIS A 146 19.42 6.06 -8.39
C HIS A 146 18.08 5.62 -8.95
N PHE A 147 17.22 6.55 -9.37
CA PHE A 147 15.93 6.23 -9.96
C PHE A 147 16.10 5.46 -11.27
N ALA A 148 17.06 5.85 -12.11
CA ALA A 148 17.40 5.13 -13.34
C ALA A 148 17.98 3.73 -13.12
N LYS A 149 18.56 3.43 -11.94
CA LYS A 149 19.03 2.09 -11.59
C LYS A 149 17.94 1.20 -10.99
N MET A 150 16.88 1.78 -10.43
CA MET A 150 15.76 1.04 -9.84
C MET A 150 14.73 0.62 -10.89
N GLY A 151 14.44 1.49 -11.86
CA GLY A 151 13.55 1.20 -12.98
C GLY A 151 14.22 0.36 -14.06
#